data_AF-A0A0F7JY23-F1
#
_entry.id   AF-A0A0F7JY23-F1
#
_cell.length_a   1.000
_cell.length_b   1.000
_cell.length_c   1.000
_cell.angle_alpha   90.00
_cell.angle_beta   90.00
_cell.angle_gamma   90.00
#
_symmetry.space_group_name_H-M   'P 1'
#
loop_
_entity.id
_entity.type
_entity.pdbx_description
1 polymer ?
#
loop_
_entity_poly.entity_id
_entity_poly.type
_entity_poly.pdbx_seq_one_letter_code
_entity_poly.pdbx_strand_id
1 'polypeptide(L)' 'MQNRNIDACVEAICNKGCRVVRHDIELLEQGRILPELVHLTPQSRQQVLEELKSIMSVYGDSCRV' A
#
# COMPACT_ATOMS: atom_id res chain seq x y z
N MET A 1 9.73 -16.30 6.38
CA MET A 1 8.39 -16.72 5.91
C MET A 1 7.69 -15.46 5.43
N GLN A 2 7.65 -15.24 4.12
CA GLN A 2 7.14 -13.99 3.52
C GLN A 2 5.62 -13.96 3.59
N ASN A 3 5.08 -12.85 4.09
CA ASN A 3 3.66 -12.67 4.38
C ASN A 3 2.88 -12.47 3.07
N ARG A 4 2.58 -13.56 2.34
CA ARG A 4 1.93 -13.55 1.01
C ARG A 4 0.70 -12.66 0.89
N ASN A 5 -0.05 -12.45 1.98
CA ASN A 5 -1.23 -11.58 1.97
C ASN A 5 -0.87 -10.08 1.86
N ILE A 6 0.27 -9.68 2.43
CA ILE A 6 0.78 -8.30 2.33
C ILE A 6 1.23 -8.04 0.90
N ASP A 7 2.07 -8.92 0.36
CA ASP A 7 2.59 -8.82 -1.01
C ASP A 7 1.45 -8.74 -2.03
N ALA A 8 0.46 -9.63 -1.93
CA ALA A 8 -0.72 -9.61 -2.80
C ALA A 8 -1.54 -8.30 -2.68
N CYS A 9 -1.67 -7.73 -1.47
CA CYS A 9 -2.33 -6.43 -1.29
C CYS A 9 -1.52 -5.28 -1.89
N VAL A 10 -0.21 -5.27 -1.66
CA VAL A 10 0.70 -4.26 -2.20
C VAL A 10 0.65 -4.30 -3.73
N GLU A 11 0.73 -5.48 -4.34
CA GLU A 11 0.60 -5.66 -5.79
C GLU A 11 -0.76 -5.21 -6.30
N ALA A 12 -1.86 -5.59 -5.63
CA ALA A 12 -3.21 -5.18 -6.01
C ALA A 12 -3.38 -3.65 -5.99
N ILE A 13 -2.86 -2.98 -4.95
CA ILE A 13 -2.89 -1.53 -4.81
C ILE A 13 -1.99 -0.88 -5.86
N CYS A 14 -0.76 -1.39 -6.07
CA CYS A 14 0.16 -0.91 -7.11
C CYS A 14 -0.43 -1.04 -8.53
N ASN A 15 -1.20 -2.09 -8.82
CA ASN A 15 -1.81 -2.31 -10.13
C ASN A 15 -2.91 -1.27 -10.46
N LYS A 16 -3.53 -0.65 -9.44
CA LYS A 16 -4.47 0.48 -9.64
C LYS A 16 -3.80 1.75 -10.15
N GLY A 17 -2.47 1.84 -10.04
CA GLY A 17 -1.66 2.95 -10.52
C GLY A 17 -1.23 3.94 -9.43
N CYS A 18 -0.09 4.61 -9.65
CA CYS A 18 0.59 5.49 -8.68
C CYS A 18 -0.33 6.51 -7.98
N ARG A 19 -1.30 7.09 -8.69
CA ARG A 19 -2.19 8.11 -8.12
C ARG A 19 -3.12 7.53 -7.07
N VAL A 20 -3.65 6.34 -7.34
CA VAL A 20 -4.56 5.62 -6.43
C VAL A 20 -3.77 5.10 -5.24
N VAL A 21 -2.57 4.56 -5.48
CA VAL A 21 -1.64 4.12 -4.42
C VAL A 21 -1.35 5.25 -3.41
N ARG A 22 -1.02 6.47 -3.89
CA ARG A 22 -0.82 7.62 -2.98
C ARG A 22 -2.06 7.90 -2.15
N HIS A 23 -3.23 7.90 -2.78
CA HIS A 23 -4.48 8.14 -2.08
C HIS A 23 -4.77 7.06 -1.02
N ASP A 24 -4.52 5.79 -1.35
CA ASP A 24 -4.64 4.67 -0.42
C ASP A 24 -3.67 4.79 0.76
N ILE A 25 -2.42 5.21 0.53
CA ILE A 25 -1.44 5.52 1.58
C ILE A 25 -1.97 6.64 2.49
N GLU A 26 -2.46 7.75 1.93
CA GLU A 26 -3.01 8.87 2.71
C GLU A 26 -4.21 8.44 3.56
N LEU A 27 -5.11 7.62 3.01
CA LEU A 27 -6.24 7.07 3.73
C LEU A 27 -5.78 6.18 4.89
N LEU A 28 -4.79 5.31 4.66
CA LEU A 28 -4.22 4.46 5.70
C LEU A 28 -3.54 5.26 6.82
N GLU A 29 -2.84 6.34 6.48
CA GLU A 29 -2.24 7.25 7.46
C GLU A 29 -3.29 7.99 8.30
N GLN A 30 -4.45 8.27 7.72
CA GLN A 30 -5.61 8.81 8.44
C GLN A 30 -6.33 7.77 9.31
N GLY A 31 -5.84 6.52 9.36
CA GLY A 31 -6.47 5.41 10.08
C GLY A 31 -7.71 4.85 9.38
N ARG A 32 -7.91 5.16 8.09
CA ARG A 32 -8.97 4.54 7.29
C ARG A 32 -8.57 3.13 6.91
N ILE A 33 -9.56 2.25 6.91
CA ILE A 33 -9.38 0.84 6.54
C ILE A 33 -9.84 0.70 5.09
N LEU A 34 -8.91 0.33 4.23
CA LEU A 34 -9.21 0.03 2.82
C LEU A 34 -9.93 -1.32 2.70
N PRO A 35 -10.80 -1.49 1.69
CA PRO A 35 -11.47 -2.76 1.45
C PRO A 35 -10.46 -3.89 1.16
N GLU A 36 -9.34 -3.61 0.51
CA GLU A 36 -8.27 -4.60 0.32
C GLU A 36 -7.54 -4.97 1.61
N LEU A 37 -7.58 -4.12 2.63
CA LEU A 37 -6.83 -4.34 3.87
C LEU A 37 -7.76 -4.72 5.04
N VAL A 38 -9.07 -4.81 4.80
CA VAL A 38 -10.08 -5.12 5.81
C VAL A 38 -9.84 -6.50 6.44
N HIS A 39 -9.37 -7.46 5.64
CA HIS A 39 -9.08 -8.83 6.07
C HIS A 39 -7.74 -8.96 6.81
N LEU A 40 -6.91 -7.91 6.80
CA LEU A 40 -5.62 -7.89 7.47
C LEU A 40 -5.72 -7.39 8.91
N THR A 41 -4.84 -7.88 9.77
CA THR A 41 -4.65 -7.37 11.13
C THR A 41 -4.03 -5.97 11.11
N PRO A 42 -4.25 -5.12 12.13
CA PRO A 42 -3.68 -3.77 12.18
C PRO A 42 -2.16 -3.73 12.00
N GLN A 43 -1.43 -4.71 12.53
CA GLN A 43 0.01 -4.86 12.28
C GLN A 43 0.32 -5.12 10.80
N SER A 44 -0.42 -6.03 10.15
CA SER A 44 -0.23 -6.30 8.72
C SER A 44 -0.59 -5.10 7.85
N ARG A 45 -1.58 -4.29 8.26
CA ARG A 45 -1.93 -3.04 7.56
C ARG A 45 -0.82 -2.00 7.62
N GLN A 46 -0.20 -1.84 8.79
CA GLN A 46 0.98 -0.98 8.93
C GLN A 46 2.13 -1.45 8.06
N GLN A 47 2.38 -2.76 8.02
CA GLN A 47 3.42 -3.33 7.15
C GLN A 47 3.12 -3.08 5.67
N VAL A 48 1.87 -3.24 5.20
CA VAL A 48 1.48 -2.86 3.82
C VAL A 48 1.74 -1.38 3.56
N LEU A 49 1.39 -0.50 4.51
CA LEU A 49 1.62 0.93 4.38
C LEU A 49 3.11 1.28 4.25
N GLU A 50 3.95 0.67 5.07
CA GLU A 50 5.40 0.83 5.01
C GLU A 50 5.98 0.36 3.67
N GLU A 51 5.54 -0.80 3.18
CA GLU A 51 5.96 -1.35 1.89
C GLU A 51 5.53 -0.45 0.73
N LEU A 52 4.26 -0.01 0.72
CA LEU A 52 3.76 0.93 -0.29
C LEU A 52 4.57 2.23 -0.30
N LYS A 53 4.89 2.78 0.88
CA LYS A 53 5.74 3.97 1.00
C LYS A 53 7.16 3.73 0.52
N SER A 54 7.75 2.58 0.85
CA SER A 54 9.09 2.18 0.42
C SER A 54 9.17 2.07 -1.11
N ILE A 55 8.20 1.37 -1.70
CA ILE A 55 8.02 1.26 -3.16
C ILE A 55 7.86 2.66 -3.75
N MET A 56 6.93 3.48 -3.25
CA MET A 56 6.74 4.85 -3.74
C MET A 56 7.95 5.76 -3.55
N SER A 57 8.82 5.49 -2.57
CA SER A 57 10.08 6.22 -2.39
C SER A 57 11.11 5.84 -3.45
N VAL A 58 11.12 4.58 -3.91
CA VAL A 58 11.97 4.12 -5.02
C VAL A 58 11.40 4.58 -6.37
N TYR A 59 10.08 4.54 -6.54
CA TYR A 59 9.39 4.97 -7.75
C TYR A 59 9.08 6.49 -7.78
N GLY A 60 9.44 7.23 -6.73
CA GLY A 60 9.14 8.65 -6.55
C GLY A 60 9.76 9.55 -7.62
N ASP A 61 10.80 9.08 -8.30
CA ASP A 61 11.44 9.76 -9.43
C ASP A 61 10.80 9.39 -10.79
N SER A 62 10.22 8.19 -10.91
CA SER A 62 9.70 7.65 -12.18
C SER A 62 8.21 7.89 -12.40
N CYS A 63 7.41 8.20 -11.38
CA CYS A 63 6.01 8.57 -11.57
C CYS A 63 5.85 10.04 -11.96
N ARG A 64 6.42 10.36 -13.14
CA ARG A 64 6.24 11.61 -13.86
C ARG A 64 4.90 11.51 -14.59
N VAL A 65 3.86 12.08 -13.97
CA VAL A 65 2.57 12.40 -14.59
C VAL A 65 2.78 13.18 -15.88
#